data_AF-A0A923MTB1-F1
#
_entry.id   AF-A0A923MTB1-F1
#
_cell.length_a   1.000
_cell.length_b   1.000
_cell.length_c   1.000
_cell.angle_alpha   90.00
_cell.angle_beta   90.00
_cell.angle_gamma   90.00
#
_symmetry.space_group_name_H-M   'P 1'
#
loop_
_entity.id
_entity.type
_entity.pdbx_description
1 polymer ?
#
loop_
_entity_poly.entity_id
_entity_poly.type
_entity_poly.pdbx_seq_one_letter_code
_entity_poly.pdbx_strand_id
1 'polypeptide(L)'
;MGMSRAQLPVGASIVRGAPGPVQEQAQSRFDALVQEVARWRAAVQEWKDRTTRYHQAVEPVRRELHAAWRQWVLALDDASLQPGLSRTERARLDELVRDTAAALLELDDDAELAAIASRHAEDTASAVPRQDDAAPPLGGHGLLEDLAQAWEQEAAAAAAQRAAWAAQRRAASAAKRRKKEEQEVSQSLRDVYRRVASALHPDREPDAQRRAHKTALMQHANQAYADEDLLALLELQLQAEQVDAARAAPVDGRRLQHYVTVLQEQVAELQAEAHRLEAAFRAATGLPAGSGLQPRKADRVISSEAQRLRGELQDVRRQVRSLTDLDAVKAWLKG
;
A
#
# COMPACT_ATOMS: atom_id res chain seq x y z
N MET A 1 28.35 -85.12 20.10
CA MET A 1 27.73 -84.03 20.90
C MET A 1 28.84 -83.17 21.49
N GLY A 2 28.72 -81.84 21.42
CA GLY A 2 29.61 -80.88 22.12
C GLY A 2 30.70 -80.27 21.22
N MET A 3 30.32 -79.47 20.22
CA MET A 3 30.32 -77.99 20.26
C MET A 3 31.71 -77.33 20.23
N SER A 4 32.06 -76.92 19.00
CA SER A 4 33.13 -76.00 18.65
C SER A 4 32.90 -74.62 19.29
N ARG A 5 33.90 -74.11 20.01
CA ARG A 5 33.89 -72.78 20.61
C ARG A 5 34.70 -71.85 19.71
N ALA A 6 34.04 -71.30 18.70
CA ALA A 6 34.62 -70.27 17.83
C ALA A 6 34.65 -68.92 18.56
N GLN A 7 35.85 -68.34 18.68
CA GLN A 7 36.04 -66.93 19.00
C GLN A 7 35.23 -66.05 18.05
N LEU A 8 34.38 -65.17 18.59
CA LEU A 8 33.82 -64.03 17.88
C LEU A 8 34.88 -62.91 17.86
N PRO A 9 35.30 -62.38 16.69
CA PRO A 9 36.01 -61.13 16.66
C PRO A 9 35.04 -59.99 17.00
N VAL A 10 35.55 -59.13 17.87
CA VAL A 10 34.94 -57.95 18.45
C VAL A 10 34.45 -56.98 17.37
N GLY A 11 33.20 -56.54 17.55
CA GLY A 11 32.64 -55.24 17.18
C GLY A 11 33.26 -54.54 15.96
N ALA A 12 32.56 -54.64 14.83
CA ALA A 12 32.71 -53.72 13.72
C ALA A 12 32.58 -52.26 14.23
N SER A 13 33.66 -51.50 14.07
CA SER A 13 33.63 -50.04 14.19
C SER A 13 32.51 -49.48 13.31
N ILE A 14 31.49 -48.89 13.94
CA ILE A 14 30.55 -48.02 13.26
C ILE A 14 31.34 -46.79 12.83
N VAL A 15 31.79 -46.80 11.57
CA VAL A 15 32.41 -45.65 10.93
C VAL A 15 31.41 -44.50 10.95
N ARG A 16 31.74 -43.45 11.71
CA ARG A 16 31.04 -42.16 11.69
C ARG A 16 31.08 -41.62 10.26
N GLY A 17 29.94 -41.60 9.57
CA GLY A 17 29.82 -40.87 8.32
C GLY A 17 29.67 -39.38 8.63
N ALA A 18 30.71 -38.58 8.39
CA ALA A 18 30.54 -37.14 8.22
C ALA A 18 29.52 -36.88 7.09
N PRO A 19 28.74 -35.78 7.12
CA PRO A 19 27.88 -35.42 6.01
C PRO A 19 28.69 -35.39 4.71
N GLY A 20 28.18 -36.02 3.66
CA GLY A 20 28.86 -36.03 2.36
C GLY A 20 28.93 -34.62 1.76
N PRO A 21 29.91 -34.33 0.88
CA PRO A 21 30.13 -32.98 0.33
C PRO A 21 28.92 -32.37 -0.39
N VAL A 22 28.04 -33.21 -0.94
CA VAL A 22 26.77 -32.79 -1.58
C VAL A 22 25.78 -32.21 -0.57
N GLN A 23 25.77 -32.75 0.65
CA GLN A 23 24.85 -32.34 1.70
C GLN A 23 25.31 -31.02 2.34
N GLU A 24 26.62 -30.82 2.51
CA GLU A 24 27.18 -29.53 2.95
C GLU A 24 26.91 -28.41 1.93
N GLN A 25 27.03 -28.69 0.62
CA GLN A 25 26.68 -27.72 -0.42
C GLN A 25 25.19 -27.35 -0.42
N ALA A 26 24.31 -28.35 -0.28
CA ALA A 26 22.87 -28.11 -0.23
C ALA A 26 22.47 -27.29 1.01
N GLN A 27 23.11 -27.54 2.16
CA GLN A 27 22.90 -26.79 3.40
C GLN A 27 23.41 -25.34 3.28
N SER A 28 24.60 -25.14 2.71
CA SER A 28 25.15 -23.80 2.47
C SER A 28 24.26 -22.96 1.54
N ARG A 29 23.72 -23.57 0.48
CA ARG A 29 22.77 -22.90 -0.43
C ARG A 29 21.47 -22.54 0.27
N PHE A 30 20.95 -23.43 1.09
CA PHE A 30 19.78 -23.18 1.90
C PHE A 30 20.02 -21.99 2.83
N ASP A 31 21.08 -22.01 3.64
CA ASP A 31 21.41 -20.93 4.59
C ASP A 31 21.57 -19.57 3.86
N ALA A 32 22.17 -19.56 2.67
CA ALA A 32 22.28 -18.35 1.85
C ALA A 32 20.91 -17.82 1.38
N LEU A 33 20.00 -18.71 0.98
CA LEU A 33 18.66 -18.34 0.57
C LEU A 33 17.82 -17.81 1.74
N VAL A 34 18.02 -18.30 2.95
CA VAL A 34 17.37 -17.75 4.17
C VAL A 34 17.77 -16.30 4.40
N GLN A 35 19.08 -16.02 4.34
CA GLN A 35 19.58 -14.66 4.46
C GLN A 35 19.05 -13.77 3.31
N GLU A 36 18.89 -14.35 2.12
CA GLU A 36 18.30 -13.68 0.97
C GLU A 36 16.81 -13.35 1.17
N VAL A 37 16.01 -14.25 1.73
CA VAL A 37 14.61 -13.97 2.09
C VAL A 37 14.55 -12.86 3.13
N ALA A 38 15.37 -12.93 4.18
CA ALA A 38 15.40 -11.92 5.25
C ALA A 38 15.73 -10.52 4.71
N ARG A 39 16.76 -10.39 3.84
CA ARG A 39 17.09 -9.10 3.22
C ARG A 39 15.95 -8.56 2.37
N TRP A 40 15.26 -9.41 1.60
CA TRP A 40 14.20 -8.96 0.71
C TRP A 40 12.93 -8.60 1.46
N ARG A 41 12.60 -9.31 2.55
CA ARG A 41 11.53 -8.89 3.47
C ARG A 41 11.82 -7.52 4.08
N ALA A 42 13.05 -7.31 4.57
CA ALA A 42 13.45 -6.01 5.09
C ALA A 42 13.35 -4.91 4.03
N ALA A 43 13.76 -5.19 2.78
CA ALA A 43 13.61 -4.25 1.67
C ALA A 43 12.14 -3.91 1.35
N VAL A 44 11.25 -4.92 1.35
CA VAL A 44 9.80 -4.71 1.17
C VAL A 44 9.23 -3.82 2.28
N GLN A 45 9.58 -4.08 3.55
CA GLN A 45 9.12 -3.26 4.67
C GLN A 45 9.64 -1.82 4.58
N GLU A 46 10.92 -1.64 4.25
CA GLU A 46 11.50 -0.30 4.08
C GLU A 46 10.80 0.49 2.96
N TRP A 47 10.37 -0.18 1.89
CA TRP A 47 9.58 0.45 0.83
C TRP A 47 8.16 0.83 1.28
N LYS A 48 7.51 -0.03 2.07
CA LYS A 48 6.20 0.28 2.68
C LYS A 48 6.30 1.48 3.61
N ASP A 49 7.27 1.49 4.52
CA ASP A 49 7.50 2.60 5.44
C ASP A 49 7.80 3.90 4.71
N ARG A 50 8.62 3.84 3.66
CA ARG A 50 8.91 5.00 2.83
C ARG A 50 7.66 5.55 2.14
N THR A 51 6.81 4.66 1.63
CA THR A 51 5.54 5.05 1.02
C THR A 51 4.62 5.71 2.05
N THR A 52 4.55 5.18 3.27
CA THR A 52 3.82 5.80 4.39
C THR A 52 4.36 7.19 4.71
N ARG A 53 5.68 7.34 4.84
CA ARG A 53 6.33 8.65 5.08
C ARG A 53 6.02 9.66 3.97
N TYR A 54 6.02 9.23 2.71
CA TYR A 54 5.64 10.07 1.59
C TYR A 54 4.22 10.60 1.72
N HIS A 55 3.25 9.72 1.94
CA HIS A 55 1.85 10.14 2.13
C HIS A 55 1.70 11.08 3.33
N GLN A 56 2.32 10.76 4.47
CA GLN A 56 2.27 11.63 5.67
C GLN A 56 2.86 13.02 5.43
N ALA A 57 3.90 13.15 4.62
CA ALA A 57 4.55 14.42 4.33
C ALA A 57 3.81 15.25 3.28
N VAL A 58 3.18 14.60 2.30
CA VAL A 58 2.67 15.23 1.07
C VAL A 58 1.15 15.40 1.10
N GLU A 59 0.40 14.40 1.56
CA GLU A 59 -1.07 14.40 1.51
C GLU A 59 -1.71 15.57 2.29
N PRO A 60 -1.26 15.93 3.51
CA PRO A 60 -1.82 17.09 4.21
C PRO A 60 -1.62 18.39 3.43
N VAL A 61 -0.45 18.56 2.81
CA VAL A 61 -0.12 19.75 2.02
C VAL A 61 -0.94 19.80 0.74
N ARG A 62 -1.18 18.66 0.07
CA ARG A 62 -2.09 18.58 -1.10
C ARG A 62 -3.50 19.03 -0.75
N ARG A 63 -4.04 18.57 0.39
CA ARG A 63 -5.38 18.98 0.86
C ARG A 63 -5.43 20.47 1.18
N GLU A 64 -4.42 21.01 1.85
CA GLU A 64 -4.33 22.44 2.09
C GLU A 64 -4.22 23.26 0.80
N LEU A 65 -3.48 22.76 -0.19
CA LEU A 65 -3.35 23.39 -1.50
C LEU A 65 -4.66 23.37 -2.27
N HIS A 66 -5.36 22.24 -2.29
CA HIS A 66 -6.70 22.13 -2.88
C HIS A 66 -7.69 23.11 -2.23
N ALA A 67 -7.71 23.17 -0.89
CA ALA A 67 -8.52 24.13 -0.16
C ALA A 67 -8.13 25.60 -0.46
N ALA A 68 -6.84 25.90 -0.65
CA ALA A 68 -6.38 27.22 -1.03
C ALA A 68 -6.79 27.60 -2.46
N TRP A 69 -6.75 26.67 -3.40
CA TRP A 69 -7.25 26.88 -4.77
C TRP A 69 -8.75 27.13 -4.79
N ARG A 70 -9.51 26.38 -3.99
CA ARG A 70 -10.95 26.65 -3.78
C ARG A 70 -11.17 28.08 -3.25
N GLN A 71 -10.43 28.50 -2.23
CA GLN A 71 -10.50 29.88 -1.72
C GLN A 71 -10.13 30.92 -2.77
N TRP A 72 -9.20 30.60 -3.68
CA TRP A 72 -8.83 31.47 -4.77
C TRP A 72 -9.95 31.64 -5.79
N VAL A 73 -10.67 30.57 -6.15
CA VAL A 73 -11.85 30.65 -7.00
C VAL A 73 -12.95 31.52 -6.36
N LEU A 74 -13.22 31.33 -5.07
CA LEU A 74 -14.17 32.18 -4.33
C LEU A 74 -13.77 33.66 -4.34
N ALA A 75 -12.47 33.93 -4.11
CA ALA A 75 -11.96 35.29 -4.12
C ALA A 75 -12.03 35.94 -5.52
N LEU A 76 -11.87 35.16 -6.59
CA LEU A 76 -12.06 35.63 -7.96
C LEU A 76 -13.52 35.94 -8.28
N ASP A 77 -14.45 35.08 -7.83
CA ASP A 77 -15.90 35.33 -7.96
C ASP A 77 -16.27 36.64 -7.23
N ASP A 78 -15.87 36.78 -5.96
CA ASP A 78 -16.08 38.02 -5.19
C ASP A 78 -15.47 39.25 -5.88
N ALA A 79 -14.25 39.12 -6.42
CA ALA A 79 -13.59 40.20 -7.15
C ALA A 79 -14.35 40.59 -8.42
N SER A 80 -14.91 39.62 -9.17
CA SER A 80 -15.69 39.88 -10.39
C SER A 80 -16.93 40.75 -10.13
N LEU A 81 -17.52 40.60 -8.93
CA LEU A 81 -18.72 41.31 -8.49
C LEU A 81 -18.41 42.75 -8.02
N GLN A 82 -17.14 43.12 -7.83
CA GLN A 82 -16.77 44.45 -7.36
C GLN A 82 -17.06 45.55 -8.40
N PRO A 83 -17.54 46.73 -7.95
CA PRO A 83 -17.74 47.87 -8.83
C PRO A 83 -16.40 48.48 -9.27
N GLY A 84 -16.30 48.88 -10.54
CA GLY A 84 -15.14 49.58 -11.08
C GLY A 84 -14.22 48.76 -11.98
N LEU A 85 -14.55 47.49 -12.25
CA LEU A 85 -13.91 46.67 -13.29
C LEU A 85 -14.50 46.97 -14.68
N SER A 86 -13.64 46.99 -15.70
CA SER A 86 -14.09 47.04 -17.10
C SER A 86 -14.69 45.71 -17.55
N ARG A 87 -15.47 45.73 -18.64
CA ARG A 87 -16.09 44.53 -19.21
C ARG A 87 -15.06 43.46 -19.61
N THR A 88 -13.92 43.88 -20.14
CA THR A 88 -12.80 43.01 -20.51
C THR A 88 -12.07 42.43 -19.31
N GLU A 89 -11.89 43.21 -18.23
CA GLU A 89 -11.29 42.72 -16.98
C GLU A 89 -12.20 41.69 -16.30
N ARG A 90 -13.52 41.93 -16.28
CA ARG A 90 -14.50 40.99 -15.76
C ARG A 90 -14.54 39.69 -16.55
N ALA A 91 -14.60 39.75 -17.88
CA ALA A 91 -14.61 38.55 -18.72
C ALA A 91 -13.35 37.68 -18.52
N ARG A 92 -12.18 38.30 -18.27
CA ARG A 92 -10.93 37.58 -17.98
C ARG A 92 -10.98 36.89 -16.62
N LEU A 93 -11.61 37.50 -15.61
CA LEU A 93 -11.85 36.86 -14.32
C LEU A 93 -12.84 35.70 -14.44
N ASP A 94 -13.92 35.86 -15.20
CA ASP A 94 -14.93 34.82 -15.43
C ASP A 94 -14.35 33.59 -16.14
N GLU A 95 -13.44 33.79 -17.09
CA GLU A 95 -12.69 32.71 -17.74
C GLU A 95 -11.81 31.96 -16.73
N LEU A 96 -11.03 32.68 -15.93
CA LEU A 96 -10.15 32.09 -14.91
C LEU A 96 -10.94 31.30 -13.84
N VAL A 97 -12.09 31.81 -13.41
CA VAL A 97 -13.00 31.12 -12.49
C VAL A 97 -13.48 29.81 -13.10
N ARG A 98 -13.96 29.82 -14.35
CA ARG A 98 -14.45 28.61 -15.02
C ARG A 98 -13.36 27.56 -15.20
N ASP A 99 -12.21 27.96 -15.72
CA ASP A 99 -11.10 27.03 -16.00
C ASP A 99 -10.59 26.37 -14.72
N THR A 100 -10.47 27.15 -13.66
CA THR A 100 -9.94 26.66 -12.38
C THR A 100 -10.99 25.86 -11.60
N ALA A 101 -12.26 26.28 -11.62
CA ALA A 101 -13.34 25.51 -11.02
C ALA A 101 -13.52 24.16 -11.74
N ALA A 102 -13.43 24.13 -13.07
CA ALA A 102 -13.48 22.88 -13.84
C ALA A 102 -12.33 21.94 -13.45
N ALA A 103 -11.11 22.45 -13.35
CA ALA A 103 -9.94 21.65 -12.94
C ALA A 103 -10.07 21.10 -11.51
N LEU A 104 -10.71 21.82 -10.58
CA LEU A 104 -10.97 21.34 -9.22
C LEU A 104 -12.10 20.29 -9.19
N LEU A 105 -13.14 20.47 -10.00
CA LEU A 105 -14.28 19.53 -10.08
C LEU A 105 -13.93 18.20 -10.74
N GLU A 106 -12.84 18.12 -11.51
CA GLU A 106 -12.30 16.83 -11.98
C GLU A 106 -11.70 15.98 -10.84
N LEU A 107 -11.34 16.61 -9.72
CA LEU A 107 -10.65 15.97 -8.60
C LEU A 107 -11.60 15.63 -7.45
N ASP A 108 -12.54 16.52 -7.12
CA ASP A 108 -13.52 16.32 -6.05
C ASP A 108 -14.87 16.95 -6.42
N ASP A 109 -15.97 16.28 -6.04
CA ASP A 109 -17.32 16.82 -6.18
C ASP A 109 -17.54 17.99 -5.19
N ASP A 110 -17.64 19.22 -5.69
CA ASP A 110 -17.94 20.42 -4.90
C ASP A 110 -19.13 21.18 -5.50
N ALA A 111 -20.30 21.02 -4.87
CA ALA A 111 -21.54 21.63 -5.34
C ALA A 111 -21.50 23.16 -5.36
N GLU A 112 -20.71 23.80 -4.47
CA GLU A 112 -20.57 25.26 -4.43
C GLU A 112 -19.71 25.74 -5.61
N LEU A 113 -18.58 25.06 -5.89
CA LEU A 113 -17.76 25.37 -7.06
C LEU A 113 -18.51 25.13 -8.38
N ALA A 114 -19.32 24.07 -8.47
CA ALA A 114 -20.15 23.80 -9.64
C ALA A 114 -21.18 24.91 -9.88
N ALA A 115 -21.82 25.41 -8.82
CA ALA A 115 -22.78 26.52 -8.91
C ALA A 115 -22.09 27.83 -9.35
N ILE A 116 -20.89 28.12 -8.84
CA ILE A 116 -20.10 29.29 -9.24
C ILE A 116 -19.70 29.18 -10.71
N ALA A 117 -19.15 28.05 -11.14
CA ALA A 117 -18.77 27.83 -12.54
C ALA A 117 -19.96 28.00 -13.50
N SER A 118 -21.16 27.54 -13.12
CA SER A 118 -22.40 27.71 -13.91
C SER A 118 -22.79 29.17 -14.03
N ARG A 119 -22.75 29.95 -12.95
CA ARG A 119 -23.05 31.40 -12.97
C ARG A 119 -22.13 32.15 -13.93
N HIS A 120 -20.82 31.91 -13.87
CA HIS A 120 -19.86 32.57 -14.76
C HIS A 120 -19.97 32.10 -16.23
N ALA A 121 -20.56 30.93 -16.48
CA ALA A 121 -20.89 30.46 -17.83
C ALA A 121 -22.15 31.14 -18.41
N GLU A 122 -23.14 31.45 -17.58
CA GLU A 122 -24.37 32.14 -17.99
C GLU A 122 -24.14 33.64 -18.25
N ASP A 123 -23.36 34.32 -17.41
CA ASP A 123 -23.05 35.75 -17.56
C ASP A 123 -22.20 36.05 -18.81
N THR A 124 -21.36 35.09 -19.24
CA THR A 124 -20.60 35.17 -20.49
C THR A 124 -21.46 34.85 -21.72
N ALA A 125 -22.43 33.93 -21.60
CA ALA A 125 -23.41 33.66 -22.66
C ALA A 125 -24.37 34.84 -22.93
N SER A 126 -24.58 35.71 -21.93
CA SER A 126 -25.36 36.94 -22.09
C SER A 126 -24.57 38.10 -22.74
N ALA A 127 -23.27 37.91 -23.02
CA ALA A 127 -22.42 38.87 -23.72
C ALA A 127 -22.29 38.61 -25.25
N VAL A 128 -22.90 37.54 -25.76
CA VAL A 128 -23.07 37.29 -27.20
C VAL A 128 -24.40 37.94 -27.63
N PRO A 129 -24.46 38.74 -28.72
CA PRO A 129 -25.73 39.34 -29.15
C PRO A 129 -26.68 38.23 -29.61
N ARG A 130 -27.71 37.93 -28.81
CA ARG A 130 -28.87 37.18 -29.26
C ARG A 130 -29.81 38.14 -29.99
N GLN A 131 -30.08 37.86 -31.25
CA GLN A 131 -31.25 38.40 -31.95
C GLN A 131 -32.50 37.73 -31.38
N ASP A 132 -33.48 38.56 -31.05
CA ASP A 132 -34.78 38.21 -30.49
C ASP A 132 -35.62 37.35 -31.44
N ASP A 133 -36.47 36.48 -30.86
CA ASP A 133 -37.91 36.55 -31.11
C ASP A 133 -38.71 36.03 -29.90
N ALA A 134 -39.77 36.78 -29.56
CA ALA A 134 -40.70 36.66 -28.42
C ALA A 134 -41.75 35.53 -28.64
N ALA A 135 -42.58 35.01 -27.71
CA ALA A 135 -43.03 35.31 -26.34
C ALA A 135 -43.70 34.02 -25.73
N PRO A 136 -44.02 33.95 -24.42
CA PRO A 136 -44.71 32.82 -23.74
C PRO A 136 -46.16 33.18 -23.30
N PRO A 137 -46.88 32.42 -22.43
CA PRO A 137 -46.93 30.96 -22.14
C PRO A 137 -48.38 30.39 -22.09
N LEU A 138 -48.54 29.06 -21.99
CA LEU A 138 -49.71 28.43 -21.34
C LEU A 138 -49.26 27.14 -20.61
N GLY A 139 -49.42 27.13 -19.29
CA GLY A 139 -49.04 26.03 -18.40
C GLY A 139 -50.13 25.00 -18.16
N GLY A 140 -49.71 23.80 -17.74
CA GLY A 140 -50.61 22.77 -17.21
C GLY A 140 -50.13 21.33 -17.35
N HIS A 141 -48.93 20.96 -16.86
CA HIS A 141 -48.50 19.55 -16.79
C HIS A 141 -47.54 19.16 -15.64
N GLY A 142 -47.42 19.95 -14.55
CA GLY A 142 -46.47 19.62 -13.46
C GLY A 142 -46.84 18.40 -12.61
N LEU A 143 -48.12 18.16 -12.33
CA LEU A 143 -48.55 17.17 -11.33
C LEU A 143 -48.35 15.69 -11.72
N LEU A 144 -48.33 15.35 -13.01
CA LEU A 144 -48.14 13.98 -13.49
C LEU A 144 -46.65 13.62 -13.61
N GLU A 145 -45.81 14.61 -13.89
CA GLU A 145 -44.36 14.47 -14.00
C GLU A 145 -43.72 14.35 -12.60
N ASP A 146 -44.22 15.11 -11.63
CA ASP A 146 -43.83 15.01 -10.22
C ASP A 146 -44.14 13.63 -9.60
N LEU A 147 -45.28 13.02 -9.98
CA LEU A 147 -45.68 11.68 -9.51
C LEU A 147 -44.84 10.55 -10.15
N ALA A 148 -44.49 10.68 -11.44
CA ALA A 148 -43.63 9.72 -12.14
C ALA A 148 -42.20 9.75 -11.56
N GLN A 149 -41.66 10.95 -11.32
CA GLN A 149 -40.35 11.12 -10.68
C GLN A 149 -40.32 10.56 -9.26
N ALA A 150 -41.39 10.75 -8.47
CA ALA A 150 -41.46 10.19 -7.11
C ALA A 150 -41.47 8.65 -7.10
N TRP A 151 -42.17 7.99 -8.03
CA TRP A 151 -42.14 6.53 -8.15
C TRP A 151 -40.82 5.98 -8.66
N GLU A 152 -40.15 6.68 -9.58
CA GLU A 152 -38.83 6.28 -10.07
C GLU A 152 -37.76 6.42 -8.99
N GLN A 153 -37.83 7.48 -8.17
CA GLN A 153 -36.97 7.68 -6.99
C GLN A 153 -37.17 6.59 -5.94
N GLU A 154 -38.42 6.22 -5.64
CA GLU A 154 -38.74 5.15 -4.67
C GLU A 154 -38.28 3.77 -5.18
N ALA A 155 -38.46 3.48 -6.48
CA ALA A 155 -38.01 2.24 -7.09
C ALA A 155 -36.47 2.16 -7.12
N ALA A 156 -35.79 3.26 -7.43
CA ALA A 156 -34.34 3.36 -7.39
C ALA A 156 -33.79 3.22 -5.96
N ALA A 157 -34.44 3.83 -4.96
CA ALA A 157 -34.09 3.70 -3.55
C ALA A 157 -34.24 2.25 -3.07
N ALA A 158 -35.34 1.58 -3.42
CA ALA A 158 -35.57 0.18 -3.08
C ALA A 158 -34.57 -0.77 -3.77
N ALA A 159 -34.20 -0.50 -5.03
CA ALA A 159 -33.17 -1.26 -5.75
C ALA A 159 -31.78 -1.06 -5.14
N ALA A 160 -31.42 0.17 -4.78
CA ALA A 160 -30.18 0.52 -4.11
C ALA A 160 -30.06 -0.17 -2.73
N GLN A 161 -31.14 -0.18 -1.94
CA GLN A 161 -31.17 -0.87 -0.65
C GLN A 161 -30.97 -2.40 -0.81
N ARG A 162 -31.62 -3.03 -1.79
CA ARG A 162 -31.44 -4.47 -2.06
C ARG A 162 -30.02 -4.79 -2.55
N ALA A 163 -29.44 -3.94 -3.39
CA ALA A 163 -28.06 -4.08 -3.86
C ALA A 163 -27.06 -3.92 -2.71
N ALA A 164 -27.27 -2.93 -1.83
CA ALA A 164 -26.46 -2.71 -0.64
C ALA A 164 -26.52 -3.89 0.33
N TRP A 165 -27.72 -4.44 0.60
CA TRP A 165 -27.88 -5.62 1.44
C TRP A 165 -27.21 -6.87 0.85
N ALA A 166 -27.34 -7.08 -0.47
CA ALA A 166 -26.68 -8.19 -1.16
C ALA A 166 -25.14 -8.06 -1.16
N ALA A 167 -24.62 -6.84 -1.36
CA ALA A 167 -23.20 -6.53 -1.26
C ALA A 167 -22.67 -6.77 0.16
N GLN A 168 -23.41 -6.33 1.19
CA GLN A 168 -23.04 -6.53 2.59
C GLN A 168 -22.98 -8.02 2.97
N ARG A 169 -23.95 -8.84 2.53
CA ARG A 169 -23.92 -10.30 2.78
C ARG A 169 -22.78 -11.00 2.03
N ARG A 170 -22.48 -10.59 0.79
CA ARG A 170 -21.34 -11.13 0.03
C ARG A 170 -20.02 -10.76 0.68
N ALA A 171 -19.87 -9.52 1.14
CA ALA A 171 -18.71 -9.06 1.90
C ALA A 171 -18.56 -9.83 3.22
N ALA A 172 -19.65 -10.04 3.98
CA ALA A 172 -19.63 -10.81 5.22
C ALA A 172 -19.27 -12.29 5.01
N SER A 173 -19.78 -12.91 3.93
CA SER A 173 -19.45 -14.28 3.51
C SER A 173 -17.97 -14.41 3.10
N ALA A 174 -17.46 -13.47 2.29
CA ALA A 174 -16.06 -13.42 1.89
C ALA A 174 -15.13 -13.19 3.08
N ALA A 175 -15.50 -12.29 4.00
CA ALA A 175 -14.76 -12.05 5.24
C ALA A 175 -14.73 -13.27 6.16
N LYS A 176 -15.84 -14.03 6.26
CA LYS A 176 -15.89 -15.27 7.04
C LYS A 176 -15.00 -16.37 6.45
N ARG A 177 -14.94 -16.48 5.12
CA ARG A 177 -14.02 -17.40 4.42
C ARG A 177 -12.56 -17.03 4.64
N ARG A 178 -12.19 -15.76 4.42
CA ARG A 178 -10.84 -15.24 4.67
C ARG A 178 -10.40 -15.48 6.12
N LYS A 179 -11.27 -15.18 7.08
CA LYS A 179 -11.00 -15.42 8.51
C LYS A 179 -10.81 -16.91 8.84
N LYS A 180 -11.50 -17.80 8.15
CA LYS A 180 -11.33 -19.26 8.32
C LYS A 180 -10.01 -19.73 7.71
N GLU A 181 -9.67 -19.26 6.52
CA GLU A 181 -8.40 -19.55 5.83
C GLU A 181 -7.20 -19.03 6.66
N GLU A 182 -7.28 -17.81 7.18
CA GLU A 182 -6.28 -17.21 8.10
C GLU A 182 -6.15 -18.03 9.40
N GLN A 183 -7.27 -18.51 9.96
CA GLN A 183 -7.26 -19.36 11.16
C GLN A 183 -6.58 -20.71 10.90
N GLU A 184 -6.83 -21.35 9.76
CA GLU A 184 -6.20 -22.62 9.41
C GLU A 184 -4.68 -22.45 9.18
N VAL A 185 -4.25 -21.37 8.51
CA VAL A 185 -2.82 -21.03 8.34
C VAL A 185 -2.15 -20.76 9.69
N SER A 186 -2.79 -19.95 10.55
CA SER A 186 -2.26 -19.64 11.89
C SER A 186 -2.17 -20.87 12.82
N GLN A 187 -3.08 -21.84 12.67
CA GLN A 187 -3.04 -23.10 13.40
C GLN A 187 -1.87 -23.99 12.94
N SER A 188 -1.68 -24.12 11.62
CA SER A 188 -0.55 -24.85 11.04
C SER A 188 0.80 -24.26 11.49
N LEU A 189 0.94 -22.94 11.44
CA LEU A 189 2.13 -22.22 11.90
C LEU A 189 2.44 -22.48 13.38
N ARG A 190 1.42 -22.42 14.23
CA ARG A 190 1.55 -22.66 15.68
C ARG A 190 1.99 -24.09 15.99
N ASP A 191 1.49 -25.07 15.24
CA ASP A 191 1.86 -26.47 15.42
C ASP A 191 3.31 -26.76 15.03
N VAL A 192 3.80 -26.15 13.94
CA VAL A 192 5.21 -26.24 13.54
C VAL A 192 6.10 -25.56 14.56
N TYR A 193 5.79 -24.32 14.97
CA TYR A 193 6.54 -23.62 16.01
C TYR A 193 6.62 -24.41 17.32
N ARG A 194 5.51 -25.03 17.76
CA ARG A 194 5.50 -25.85 18.98
C ARG A 194 6.47 -27.04 18.89
N ARG A 195 6.59 -27.67 17.71
CA ARG A 195 7.54 -28.79 17.48
C ARG A 195 8.98 -28.29 17.53
N VAL A 196 9.26 -27.17 16.88
CA VAL A 196 10.58 -26.50 16.87
C VAL A 196 11.01 -26.13 18.28
N ALA A 197 10.15 -25.42 19.01
CA ALA A 197 10.40 -25.00 20.39
C ALA A 197 10.63 -26.19 21.34
N SER A 198 9.92 -27.29 21.13
CA SER A 198 10.09 -28.52 21.92
C SER A 198 11.43 -29.22 21.66
N ALA A 199 11.93 -29.16 20.42
CA ALA A 199 13.20 -29.77 20.03
C ALA A 199 14.42 -28.92 20.42
N LEU A 200 14.28 -27.59 20.41
CA LEU A 200 15.35 -26.63 20.72
C LEU A 200 15.39 -26.17 22.19
N HIS A 201 14.58 -26.77 23.08
CA HIS A 201 14.46 -26.28 24.46
C HIS A 201 15.79 -26.39 25.26
N PRO A 202 16.36 -25.27 25.76
CA PRO A 202 17.68 -25.25 26.39
C PRO A 202 17.76 -26.00 27.73
N ASP A 203 16.68 -26.07 28.52
CA ASP A 203 16.68 -26.80 29.82
C ASP A 203 16.92 -28.31 29.72
N ARG A 204 16.78 -28.90 28.53
CA ARG A 204 16.97 -30.34 28.32
C ARG A 204 18.40 -30.72 27.96
N GLU A 205 19.30 -29.74 27.85
CA GLU A 205 20.67 -29.97 27.39
C GLU A 205 21.70 -29.82 28.54
N PRO A 206 22.35 -30.91 28.98
CA PRO A 206 23.30 -30.86 30.10
C PRO A 206 24.62 -30.16 29.74
N ASP A 207 25.03 -30.18 28.47
CA ASP A 207 26.24 -29.53 27.98
C ASP A 207 26.05 -28.00 27.85
N ALA A 208 26.93 -27.22 28.46
CA ALA A 208 26.86 -25.76 28.49
C ALA A 208 27.04 -25.10 27.10
N GLN A 209 27.90 -25.64 26.23
CA GLN A 209 28.12 -25.13 24.88
C GLN A 209 26.91 -25.43 23.99
N ARG A 210 26.36 -26.64 24.09
CA ARG A 210 25.14 -27.02 23.35
C ARG A 210 23.91 -26.24 23.83
N ARG A 211 23.85 -25.88 25.13
CA ARG A 211 22.81 -25.02 25.69
C ARG A 211 22.82 -23.62 25.10
N ALA A 212 24.00 -23.00 24.98
CA ALA A 212 24.16 -21.69 24.36
C ALA A 212 23.71 -21.71 22.89
N HIS A 213 24.10 -22.76 22.14
CA HIS A 213 23.69 -22.94 20.76
C HIS A 213 22.17 -23.12 20.60
N LYS A 214 21.55 -23.99 21.41
CA LYS A 214 20.08 -24.17 21.43
C LYS A 214 19.33 -22.89 21.83
N THR A 215 19.90 -22.09 22.72
CA THR A 215 19.33 -20.79 23.11
C THR A 215 19.29 -19.80 21.93
N ALA A 216 20.36 -19.73 21.13
CA ALA A 216 20.38 -18.88 19.93
C ALA A 216 19.36 -19.35 18.87
N LEU A 217 19.27 -20.67 18.65
CA LEU A 217 18.28 -21.24 17.72
C LEU A 217 16.84 -21.02 18.21
N MET A 218 16.59 -21.09 19.52
CA MET A 218 15.28 -20.79 20.10
C MET A 218 14.90 -19.30 19.94
N GLN A 219 15.86 -18.38 20.06
CA GLN A 219 15.62 -16.96 19.76
C GLN A 219 15.24 -16.73 18.29
N HIS A 220 15.91 -17.43 17.36
CA HIS A 220 15.51 -17.43 15.95
C HIS A 220 14.11 -18.02 15.73
N ALA A 221 13.73 -19.09 16.45
CA ALA A 221 12.38 -19.66 16.39
C ALA A 221 11.31 -18.68 16.84
N ASN A 222 11.58 -17.93 17.90
CA ASN A 222 10.65 -16.91 18.40
C ASN A 222 10.47 -15.78 17.37
N GLN A 223 11.55 -15.35 16.72
CA GLN A 223 11.50 -14.32 15.68
C GLN A 223 10.74 -14.82 14.44
N ALA A 224 11.05 -16.03 13.95
CA ALA A 224 10.34 -16.65 12.84
C ALA A 224 8.83 -16.80 13.11
N TYR A 225 8.45 -17.14 14.34
CA TYR A 225 7.04 -17.20 14.74
C TYR A 225 6.37 -15.82 14.77
N ALA A 226 7.08 -14.78 15.24
CA ALA A 226 6.58 -13.41 15.25
C ALA A 226 6.38 -12.84 13.84
N ASP A 227 7.24 -13.23 12.90
CA ASP A 227 7.21 -12.79 11.50
C ASP A 227 6.27 -13.65 10.62
N GLU A 228 5.51 -14.57 11.22
CA GLU A 228 4.65 -15.56 10.55
C GLU A 228 5.40 -16.40 9.50
N ASP A 229 6.68 -16.63 9.74
CA ASP A 229 7.59 -17.27 8.81
C ASP A 229 7.59 -18.79 8.99
N LEU A 230 6.57 -19.43 8.42
CA LEU A 230 6.43 -20.90 8.43
C LEU A 230 7.69 -21.60 7.89
N LEU A 231 8.35 -21.01 6.91
CA LEU A 231 9.52 -21.61 6.30
C LEU A 231 10.67 -21.63 7.30
N ALA A 232 11.06 -20.49 7.88
CA ALA A 232 12.09 -20.41 8.92
C ALA A 232 11.84 -21.35 10.10
N LEU A 233 10.57 -21.56 10.48
CA LEU A 233 10.22 -22.56 11.48
C LEU A 233 10.52 -24.00 11.03
N LEU A 234 10.23 -24.35 9.78
CA LEU A 234 10.61 -25.66 9.22
C LEU A 234 12.14 -25.82 9.13
N GLU A 235 12.89 -24.74 8.91
CA GLU A 235 14.36 -24.74 8.91
C GLU A 235 14.94 -25.02 10.29
N LEU A 236 14.41 -24.34 11.29
CA LEU A 236 14.80 -24.54 12.68
C LEU A 236 14.43 -25.94 13.17
N GLN A 237 13.35 -26.52 12.63
CA GLN A 237 13.04 -27.93 12.87
C GLN A 237 14.15 -28.83 12.33
N LEU A 238 14.62 -28.59 11.10
CA LEU A 238 15.69 -29.36 10.48
C LEU A 238 17.03 -29.19 11.21
N GLN A 239 17.35 -27.99 11.67
CA GLN A 239 18.55 -27.71 12.47
C GLN A 239 18.47 -28.40 13.84
N ALA A 240 17.31 -28.39 14.48
CA ALA A 240 17.09 -29.10 15.75
C ALA A 240 17.30 -30.62 15.60
N GLU A 241 16.81 -31.20 14.50
CA GLU A 241 17.00 -32.62 14.18
C GLU A 241 18.47 -32.99 13.91
N GLN A 242 19.26 -32.05 13.37
CA GLN A 242 20.71 -32.22 13.17
C GLN A 242 21.53 -32.07 14.46
N VAL A 243 21.14 -31.19 15.38
CA VAL A 243 21.80 -31.07 16.69
C VAL A 243 21.61 -32.35 17.52
N ASP A 244 20.51 -33.07 17.32
CA ASP A 244 20.22 -34.38 17.93
C ASP A 244 20.75 -35.59 17.12
N ALA A 245 21.75 -35.40 16.25
CA ALA A 245 22.36 -36.42 15.37
C ALA A 245 22.85 -37.73 16.04
N ALA A 246 22.78 -37.87 17.36
CA ALA A 246 22.92 -39.17 18.04
C ALA A 246 21.67 -40.07 17.91
N ARG A 247 20.52 -39.53 17.44
CA ARG A 247 19.23 -40.23 17.33
C ARG A 247 18.52 -40.06 15.98
N ALA A 248 18.94 -39.13 15.12
CA ALA A 248 18.26 -38.85 13.86
C ALA A 248 18.71 -39.79 12.72
N ALA A 249 17.74 -40.36 12.01
CA ALA A 249 17.94 -41.02 10.71
C ALA A 249 18.63 -40.05 9.74
N PRO A 250 19.36 -40.56 8.71
CA PRO A 250 20.03 -39.69 7.74
C PRO A 250 19.04 -38.67 7.18
N VAL A 251 19.39 -37.39 7.32
CA VAL A 251 18.65 -36.24 6.79
C VAL A 251 18.15 -36.55 5.39
N ASP A 252 16.83 -36.44 5.17
CA ASP A 252 16.19 -36.74 3.89
C ASP A 252 16.55 -35.66 2.87
N GLY A 253 17.65 -35.84 2.12
CA GLY A 253 18.16 -34.88 1.14
C GLY A 253 17.12 -34.42 0.09
N ARG A 254 16.03 -35.18 -0.10
CA ARG A 254 14.89 -34.77 -0.93
C ARG A 254 14.11 -33.60 -0.32
N ARG A 255 13.99 -33.53 1.02
CA ARG A 255 13.33 -32.43 1.73
C ARG A 255 14.15 -31.15 1.66
N LEU A 256 15.47 -31.23 1.85
CA LEU A 256 16.36 -30.06 1.74
C LEU A 256 16.32 -29.46 0.34
N GLN A 257 16.32 -30.30 -0.70
CA GLN A 257 16.17 -29.85 -2.08
C GLN A 257 14.81 -29.18 -2.32
N HIS A 258 13.73 -29.71 -1.76
CA HIS A 258 12.40 -29.10 -1.85
C HIS A 258 12.38 -27.71 -1.18
N TYR A 259 13.00 -27.55 0.00
CA TYR A 259 13.08 -26.24 0.64
C TYR A 259 13.90 -25.22 -0.14
N VAL A 260 15.02 -25.64 -0.74
CA VAL A 260 15.79 -24.77 -1.64
C VAL A 260 14.91 -24.25 -2.78
N THR A 261 14.08 -25.10 -3.40
CA THR A 261 13.15 -24.66 -4.46
C THR A 261 12.14 -23.64 -3.94
N VAL A 262 11.48 -23.93 -2.81
CA VAL A 262 10.47 -23.02 -2.21
C VAL A 262 11.09 -21.68 -1.82
N LEU A 263 12.29 -21.69 -1.23
CA LEU A 263 13.02 -20.47 -0.87
C LEU A 263 13.34 -19.63 -2.12
N GLN A 264 13.74 -20.26 -3.23
CA GLN A 264 14.00 -19.54 -4.48
C GLN A 264 12.75 -18.88 -5.05
N GLU A 265 11.61 -19.56 -5.00
CA GLU A 265 10.31 -19.00 -5.38
C GLU A 265 9.96 -17.79 -4.51
N GLN A 266 10.10 -17.93 -3.19
CA GLN A 266 9.82 -16.84 -2.26
C GLN A 266 10.75 -15.63 -2.45
N VAL A 267 12.03 -15.86 -2.71
CA VAL A 267 12.98 -14.79 -3.05
C VAL A 267 12.53 -14.04 -4.30
N ALA A 268 12.12 -14.76 -5.34
CA ALA A 268 11.64 -14.15 -6.58
C ALA A 268 10.36 -13.34 -6.36
N GLU A 269 9.43 -13.84 -5.54
CA GLU A 269 8.21 -13.12 -5.17
C GLU A 269 8.51 -11.83 -4.39
N LEU A 270 9.39 -11.90 -3.38
CA LEU A 270 9.76 -10.73 -2.59
C LEU A 270 10.53 -9.69 -3.42
N GLN A 271 11.37 -10.13 -4.36
CA GLN A 271 12.01 -9.25 -5.34
C GLN A 271 10.99 -8.52 -6.21
N ALA A 272 10.03 -9.26 -6.76
CA ALA A 272 8.97 -8.69 -7.58
C ALA A 272 8.10 -7.70 -6.79
N GLU A 273 7.79 -8.00 -5.52
CA GLU A 273 7.08 -7.10 -4.62
C GLU A 273 7.88 -5.82 -4.34
N ALA A 274 9.16 -5.93 -3.99
CA ALA A 274 10.03 -4.78 -3.74
C ALA A 274 10.13 -3.87 -4.98
N HIS A 275 10.28 -4.46 -6.17
CA HIS A 275 10.30 -3.70 -7.43
C HIS A 275 8.96 -3.03 -7.73
N ARG A 276 7.82 -3.69 -7.44
CA ARG A 276 6.49 -3.09 -7.61
C ARG A 276 6.29 -1.88 -6.71
N LEU A 277 6.71 -1.99 -5.45
CA LEU A 277 6.63 -0.89 -4.49
C LEU A 277 7.56 0.27 -4.89
N GLU A 278 8.80 -0.02 -5.33
CA GLU A 278 9.70 1.01 -5.88
C GLU A 278 9.07 1.71 -7.08
N ALA A 279 8.51 0.96 -8.03
CA ALA A 279 7.88 1.51 -9.22
C ALA A 279 6.67 2.40 -8.88
N ALA A 280 5.82 1.96 -7.94
CA ALA A 280 4.69 2.75 -7.45
C ALA A 280 5.17 4.06 -6.79
N PHE A 281 6.22 3.99 -5.97
CA PHE A 281 6.82 5.19 -5.36
C PHE A 281 7.36 6.15 -6.43
N ARG A 282 8.05 5.65 -7.46
CA ARG A 282 8.55 6.46 -8.56
C ARG A 282 7.43 7.14 -9.34
N ALA A 283 6.36 6.40 -9.66
CA ALA A 283 5.19 6.94 -10.33
C ALA A 283 4.52 8.05 -9.50
N ALA A 284 4.34 7.82 -8.19
CA ALA A 284 3.74 8.80 -7.28
C ALA A 284 4.59 10.07 -7.09
N THR A 285 5.91 9.98 -7.31
CA THR A 285 6.85 11.10 -7.14
C THR A 285 7.33 11.70 -8.47
N GLY A 286 6.83 11.22 -9.62
CA GLY A 286 7.25 11.69 -10.94
C GLY A 286 8.70 11.33 -11.32
N LEU A 287 9.30 10.36 -10.64
CA LEU A 287 10.65 9.88 -10.98
C LEU A 287 10.62 8.99 -12.23
N PRO A 288 11.70 9.00 -13.05
CA PRO A 288 11.78 8.11 -14.20
C PRO A 288 11.75 6.64 -13.77
N ALA A 289 11.20 5.81 -14.65
CA ALA A 289 11.19 4.36 -14.48
C ALA A 289 12.61 3.81 -14.33
N GLY A 290 12.78 2.85 -13.43
CA GLY A 290 14.07 2.25 -13.11
C GLY A 290 14.01 1.45 -11.81
N SER A 291 15.15 0.87 -11.42
CA SER A 291 15.30 0.09 -10.20
C SER A 291 16.51 0.55 -9.38
N GLY A 292 16.56 0.14 -8.11
CA GLY A 292 17.72 0.39 -7.24
C GLY A 292 17.82 1.82 -6.74
N LEU A 293 16.68 2.46 -6.45
CA LEU A 293 16.67 3.79 -5.83
C LEU A 293 17.34 3.75 -4.46
N GLN A 294 18.38 4.57 -4.29
CA GLN A 294 19.07 4.68 -3.01
C GLN A 294 18.15 5.32 -1.95
N PRO A 295 18.09 4.79 -0.71
CA PRO A 295 17.24 5.31 0.36
C PRO A 295 17.37 6.83 0.56
N ARG A 296 18.62 7.33 0.64
CA ARG A 296 18.90 8.77 0.80
C ARG A 296 18.36 9.63 -0.33
N LYS A 297 18.33 9.12 -1.57
CA LYS A 297 17.76 9.85 -2.71
C LYS A 297 16.24 9.88 -2.60
N ALA A 298 15.64 8.76 -2.23
CA ALA A 298 14.20 8.66 -2.06
C ALA A 298 13.69 9.58 -0.93
N ASP A 299 14.38 9.64 0.21
CA ASP A 299 14.00 10.52 1.32
C ASP A 299 14.14 12.02 0.96
N ARG A 300 15.14 12.36 0.13
CA ARG A 300 15.28 13.72 -0.43
C ARG A 300 14.11 14.07 -1.33
N VAL A 301 13.65 13.15 -2.16
CA VAL A 301 12.49 13.35 -3.07
C VAL A 301 11.23 13.64 -2.27
N ILE A 302 10.98 12.90 -1.18
CA ILE A 302 9.85 13.17 -0.27
C ILE A 302 9.93 14.59 0.28
N SER A 303 11.11 14.98 0.78
CA SER A 303 11.32 16.29 1.41
C SER A 303 11.17 17.42 0.40
N SER A 304 11.74 17.27 -0.80
CA SER A 304 11.67 18.29 -1.86
C SER A 304 10.25 18.46 -2.39
N GLU A 305 9.50 17.36 -2.56
CA GLU A 305 8.11 17.43 -3.03
C GLU A 305 7.22 18.14 -2.00
N ALA A 306 7.35 17.77 -0.72
CA ALA A 306 6.62 18.45 0.34
C ALA A 306 6.98 19.95 0.42
N GLN A 307 8.25 20.32 0.23
CA GLN A 307 8.68 21.72 0.20
C GLN A 307 8.15 22.47 -1.02
N ARG A 308 8.17 21.86 -2.21
CA ARG A 308 7.61 22.43 -3.44
C ARG A 308 6.14 22.77 -3.26
N LEU A 309 5.33 21.80 -2.81
CA LEU A 309 3.90 21.99 -2.57
C LEU A 309 3.61 23.04 -1.49
N ARG A 310 4.43 23.13 -0.44
CA ARG A 310 4.30 24.21 0.56
C ARG A 310 4.60 25.58 -0.02
N GLY A 311 5.57 25.69 -0.94
CA GLY A 311 5.85 26.91 -1.67
C GLY A 311 4.64 27.35 -2.50
N GLU A 312 4.10 26.44 -3.32
CA GLU A 312 2.89 26.68 -4.10
C GLU A 312 1.71 27.09 -3.23
N LEU A 313 1.49 26.42 -2.10
CA LEU A 313 0.46 26.79 -1.14
C LEU A 313 0.63 28.21 -0.60
N GLN A 314 1.86 28.63 -0.29
CA GLN A 314 2.12 30.00 0.15
C GLN A 314 1.86 31.00 -0.98
N ASP A 315 2.17 30.66 -2.22
CA ASP A 315 1.96 31.51 -3.38
C ASP A 315 0.47 31.73 -3.65
N VAL A 316 -0.32 30.66 -3.68
CA VAL A 316 -1.79 30.72 -3.83
C VAL A 316 -2.39 31.53 -2.68
N ARG A 317 -1.98 31.28 -1.43
CA ARG A 317 -2.45 32.07 -0.28
C ARG A 317 -2.11 33.56 -0.40
N ARG A 318 -0.97 33.93 -0.99
CA ARG A 318 -0.64 35.34 -1.27
C ARG A 318 -1.54 35.92 -2.37
N GLN A 319 -1.82 35.15 -3.42
CA GLN A 319 -2.73 35.57 -4.50
C GLN A 319 -4.16 35.80 -3.98
N VAL A 320 -4.69 34.89 -3.16
CA VAL A 320 -6.01 35.07 -2.50
C VAL A 320 -6.08 36.40 -1.75
N ARG A 321 -5.02 36.77 -1.02
CA ARG A 321 -4.96 38.05 -0.29
C ARG A 321 -4.80 39.27 -1.19
N SER A 322 -4.16 39.15 -2.36
CA SER A 322 -4.10 40.29 -3.30
C SER A 322 -5.42 40.52 -4.02
N LEU A 323 -6.25 39.48 -4.19
CA LEU A 323 -7.55 39.59 -4.85
C LEU A 323 -8.60 40.35 -4.03
N THR A 324 -8.32 40.65 -2.76
CA THR A 324 -9.17 41.52 -1.92
C THR A 324 -8.95 43.01 -2.18
N ASP A 325 -7.89 43.39 -2.91
CA ASP A 325 -7.60 44.77 -3.29
C ASP A 325 -7.83 45.00 -4.80
N LEU A 326 -8.79 45.86 -5.13
CA LEU A 326 -9.20 46.16 -6.50
C LEU A 326 -8.06 46.72 -7.37
N ASP A 327 -7.16 47.54 -6.80
CA ASP A 327 -6.04 48.11 -7.56
C ASP A 327 -4.99 47.05 -7.84
N ALA A 328 -4.77 46.13 -6.90
CA ALA A 328 -3.91 44.97 -7.10
C ALA A 328 -4.49 44.00 -8.16
N VAL A 329 -5.80 43.76 -8.15
CA VAL A 329 -6.50 42.96 -9.17
C VAL A 329 -6.32 43.55 -10.56
N LYS A 330 -6.53 44.87 -10.71
CA LYS A 330 -6.35 45.56 -11.99
C LYS A 330 -4.91 45.57 -12.47
N ALA A 331 -3.94 45.74 -11.56
CA ALA A 331 -2.52 45.67 -11.90
C ALA A 331 -2.13 44.26 -12.37
N TRP A 332 -2.66 43.23 -11.71
CA TRP A 332 -2.43 41.83 -12.07
C TRP A 332 -3.06 41.47 -13.43
N LEU A 333 -4.28 41.94 -13.72
CA LEU A 333 -4.95 41.71 -15.01
C LEU A 333 -4.31 42.46 -16.20
N LYS A 334 -3.45 43.45 -15.94
CA LYS A 334 -2.73 44.23 -16.97
C LYS A 334 -1.32 43.71 -17.24
N GLY A 335 -0.78 42.87 -16.37
CA GLY A 335 0.46 42.11 -16.58
C GLY A 335 0.22 40.87 -17.44
#